data_AF-A0A1R1XA14-F1
#
_entry.id   AF-A0A1R1XA14-F1
#
_cell.length_a   1.000
_cell.length_b   1.000
_cell.length_c   1.000
_cell.angle_alpha   90.00
_cell.angle_beta   90.00
_cell.angle_gamma   90.00
#
_symmetry.space_group_name_H-M   'P 1'
#
loop_
_entity.id
_entity.type
_entity.pdbx_description
1 polymer ?
#
loop_
_entity_poly.entity_id
_entity_poly.type
_entity_poly.pdbx_seq_one_letter_code
_entity_poly.pdbx_strand_id
1 'polypeptide(L)' 'MSETARERRKSLSVDSITRHIRMLSELIPRPPNTPCPKARVIGATLAAAAGVPSDVIVSQAFWSKYTMFDS' A
#
# COMPACT_ATOMS: atom_id res chain seq x y z
N MET A 1 6.68 17.59 -31.92
CA MET A 1 5.75 17.79 -30.78
C MET A 1 4.47 17.03 -31.12
N SER A 2 3.98 15.98 -30.45
CA SER A 2 4.28 15.41 -29.14
C SER A 2 3.65 14.01 -29.04
N GLU A 3 4.43 12.94 -29.18
CA GLU A 3 3.94 11.56 -29.00
C GLU A 3 3.96 11.13 -27.51
N THR A 4 4.70 11.87 -26.68
CA THR A 4 4.92 11.61 -25.25
C THR A 4 3.76 11.99 -24.33
N ALA A 5 2.72 12.67 -24.84
CA ALA A 5 1.59 13.13 -24.02
C ALA A 5 0.44 12.11 -23.92
N ARG A 6 0.31 11.22 -24.92
CA ARG A 6 -0.83 10.28 -25.03
C ARG A 6 -0.61 9.01 -24.21
N GLU A 7 0.64 8.62 -24.01
CA GLU A 7 1.01 7.43 -23.23
C GLU A 7 0.85 7.64 -21.72
N ARG A 8 0.95 8.89 -21.25
CA ARG A 8 0.71 9.26 -19.84
C ARG A 8 -0.72 9.09 -19.34
N ARG A 9 -1.69 8.86 -20.24
CA ARG A 9 -3.12 8.69 -19.86
C ARG A 9 -3.57 7.24 -19.78
N LYS A 10 -2.70 6.27 -20.07
CA LYS A 10 -3.06 4.87 -19.96
C LYS A 10 -3.04 4.47 -18.48
N SER A 11 -4.20 4.09 -17.94
CA SER A 11 -4.26 3.48 -16.62
C SER A 11 -3.33 2.27 -16.57
N LEU A 12 -2.53 2.16 -15.52
CA LEU A 12 -1.72 0.97 -15.30
C LEU A 12 -2.64 -0.25 -15.11
N SER A 13 -2.24 -1.39 -15.66
CA SER A 13 -2.93 -2.65 -15.38
C SER A 13 -2.69 -3.07 -13.93
N VAL A 14 -3.62 -3.84 -13.38
CA VAL A 14 -3.50 -4.45 -12.05
C VAL A 14 -2.21 -5.27 -11.96
N ASP A 15 -1.84 -6.00 -13.00
CA ASP A 15 -0.59 -6.78 -13.06
C ASP A 15 0.64 -5.90 -12.96
N SER A 16 0.66 -4.77 -13.67
CA SER A 16 1.79 -3.84 -13.63
C SER A 16 1.96 -3.24 -12.24
N ILE A 17 0.86 -2.76 -11.64
CA ILE A 17 0.86 -2.22 -10.27
C ILE A 17 1.34 -3.29 -9.28
N THR A 18 0.81 -4.51 -9.38
CA THR A 18 1.17 -5.63 -8.50
C THR A 18 2.66 -5.96 -8.60
N ARG A 19 3.19 -6.03 -9.82
CA ARG A 19 4.61 -6.25 -10.07
C ARG A 19 5.47 -5.15 -9.45
N HIS A 20 5.11 -3.88 -9.65
CA HIS A 20 5.85 -2.76 -9.07
C HIS A 20 5.82 -2.76 -7.54
N ILE A 21 4.67 -3.04 -6.93
CA ILE A 21 4.56 -3.16 -5.46
C ILE A 21 5.51 -4.26 -4.94
N ARG A 22 5.51 -5.44 -5.56
CA ARG A 22 6.39 -6.56 -5.15
C ARG A 22 7.87 -6.19 -5.23
N MET A 23 8.31 -5.65 -6.37
CA MET A 23 9.70 -5.23 -6.55
C MET A 23 10.13 -4.20 -5.49
N LEU A 24 9.31 -3.18 -5.22
CA LEU A 24 9.63 -2.18 -4.22
C LEU A 24 9.64 -2.76 -2.79
N SER A 25 8.73 -3.68 -2.50
CA SER A 25 8.63 -4.27 -1.17
C SER A 25 9.77 -5.26 -0.88
N GLU A 26 10.42 -5.82 -1.90
CA GLU A 26 11.65 -6.62 -1.76
C GLU A 26 12.85 -5.76 -1.33
N LEU A 27 12.85 -4.47 -1.66
CA LEU A 27 13.93 -3.54 -1.29
C LEU A 27 13.83 -3.05 0.16
N ILE A 28 12.70 -3.25 0.83
CA ILE A 28 12.52 -2.82 2.22
C ILE A 28 13.29 -3.79 3.14
N PRO A 29 14.30 -3.30 3.89
CA PRO A 29 15.06 -4.14 4.81
C PRO A 29 14.15 -4.67 5.90
N ARG A 30 14.24 -5.97 6.17
CA ARG A 30 13.39 -6.67 7.15
C ARG A 30 14.15 -7.82 7.80
N PRO A 31 13.81 -8.21 9.04
CA PRO A 31 14.42 -9.37 9.68
C PRO A 31 14.22 -10.65 8.85
N PRO A 32 15.14 -11.62 8.94
CA PRO A 32 15.00 -12.89 8.24
C PRO A 32 13.69 -13.59 8.61
N ASN A 33 13.07 -14.25 7.64
CA ASN A 33 11.78 -14.96 7.77
C ASN A 33 10.56 -14.10 8.10
N THR A 34 10.64 -12.77 7.97
CA THR A 34 9.45 -11.91 8.09
C THR A 34 8.70 -11.81 6.76
N PRO A 35 7.36 -11.95 6.76
CA PRO A 35 6.55 -11.76 5.57
C PRO A 35 6.75 -10.34 5.00
N CYS A 36 6.68 -10.23 3.67
CA CYS A 36 6.65 -8.95 3.01
C CYS A 36 5.34 -8.21 3.38
N PRO A 37 5.40 -7.00 3.96
CA PRO A 37 4.21 -6.29 4.38
C PRO A 37 3.34 -5.93 3.19
N LYS A 38 2.02 -6.09 3.32
CA LYS A 38 1.08 -5.63 2.30
C LYS A 38 1.15 -4.10 2.22
N ALA A 39 1.40 -3.56 1.03
CA ALA A 39 1.55 -2.11 0.82
C ALA A 39 0.40 -1.28 1.44
N ARG A 40 -0.84 -1.78 1.36
CA ARG A 40 -2.02 -1.12 1.95
C ARG A 40 -2.00 -1.02 3.48
N VAL A 41 -1.31 -1.93 4.17
CA VAL A 41 -1.31 -2.01 5.64
C VAL A 41 -0.24 -1.10 6.26
N ILE A 42 0.84 -0.80 5.52
CA ILE A 42 2.00 -0.05 6.03
C ILE A 42 1.60 1.29 6.65
N GLY A 43 0.76 2.07 5.95
CA GLY A 43 0.31 3.37 6.46
C GLY A 43 -0.52 3.26 7.75
N ALA A 44 -1.44 2.31 7.81
CA ALA A 44 -2.28 2.08 8.98
C ALA A 44 -1.45 1.61 10.18
N THR A 45 -0.49 0.70 9.97
CA THR A 45 0.42 0.24 11.03
C THR A 45 1.27 1.38 11.57
N LEU A 46 1.82 2.24 10.70
CA LEU A 46 2.62 3.40 11.14
C LEU A 46 1.77 4.40 11.93
N ALA A 47 0.55 4.68 11.49
CA ALA A 47 -0.36 5.56 12.22
C ALA A 47 -0.75 4.98 13.59
N ALA A 48 -1.03 3.68 13.67
CA ALA A 48 -1.35 3.01 14.93
C ALA A 48 -0.15 3.05 15.90
N ALA A 49 1.06 2.79 15.41
CA ALA A 49 2.29 2.90 16.21
C ALA A 49 2.55 4.33 16.70
N ALA A 50 2.10 5.35 15.96
CA ALA A 50 2.15 6.75 16.36
C ALA A 50 1.02 7.17 17.31
N GLY A 51 0.13 6.24 17.70
CA GLY A 51 -0.98 6.51 18.61
C GLY A 51 -2.17 7.23 17.96
N VAL A 52 -2.27 7.21 16.63
CA VAL A 52 -3.44 7.77 15.93
C VAL A 52 -4.68 6.94 16.31
N PRO A 53 -5.82 7.58 16.65
CA PRO A 53 -7.06 6.88 16.98
C PRO A 53 -7.52 5.93 15.86
N SER A 54 -8.04 4.76 16.23
CA SER A 54 -8.42 3.71 15.29
C SER A 54 -9.52 4.13 14.32
N ASP A 55 -10.47 4.95 14.77
CA ASP A 55 -11.54 5.53 13.95
C ASP A 55 -10.96 6.42 12.84
N VAL A 56 -9.93 7.22 13.15
CA VAL A 56 -9.23 8.05 12.17
C VAL A 56 -8.50 7.17 11.16
N ILE A 57 -7.77 6.14 11.62
CA ILE A 57 -7.04 5.22 10.74
C ILE A 57 -8.02 4.49 9.79
N VAL A 58 -9.09 3.91 10.33
CA VAL A 58 -10.06 3.15 9.54
C VAL A 58 -10.77 4.05 8.53
N SER A 59 -11.06 5.31 8.88
CA SER A 59 -11.65 6.27 7.93
C SER A 59 -10.76 6.54 6.70
N GLN A 60 -9.44 6.40 6.83
CA GLN A 60 -8.46 6.65 5.77
C GLN A 60 -7.94 5.38 5.10
N ALA A 61 -8.13 4.21 5.71
CA ALA A 61 -7.55 2.94 5.24
C ALA A 61 -8.31 2.30 4.06
N PHE A 62 -9.48 2.82 3.68
CA PHE A 62 -10.35 2.31 2.60
C PHE A 62 -10.58 0.79 2.69
N TRP A 63 -10.80 0.28 3.90
CA TRP A 63 -11.14 -1.12 4.13
C TRP A 63 -12.65 -1.34 4.03
N SER A 64 -13.04 -2.53 3.57
CA SER A 64 -14.46 -2.87 3.47
C SER A 64 -15.11 -3.19 4.82
N LYS A 65 -14.31 -3.49 5.86
CA LYS A 65 -14.78 -3.83 7.21
C LYS A 65 -13.76 -3.40 8.27
N TYR A 66 -14.26 -2.96 9.43
CA TYR A 66 -13.45 -2.61 10.60
C TYR A 66 -12.62 -3.79 11.12
N THR A 67 -13.11 -5.03 10.96
CA THR A 67 -12.42 -6.26 11.37
C THR A 67 -11.06 -6.48 10.68
N MET A 68 -10.73 -5.71 9.62
CA MET A 68 -9.39 -5.73 9.02
C MET A 68 -8.34 -4.98 9.85
N PHE A 69 -8.77 -4.11 10.77
CA PHE A 69 -7.90 -3.38 11.69
C PHE A 69 -7.65 -4.15 12.99
N ASP A 70 -8.67 -4.84 13.47
CA ASP A 70 -8.77 -5.46 14.81
C ASP A 70 -8.17 -6.89 14.88
N SER A 71 -7.49 -7.35 13.82
CA SER A 71 -7.00 -8.72 13.63
C SER A 71 -5.48 -8.84 13.62
#